data_AF-A0A345PN23-F1
#
_entry.id   AF-A0A345PN23-F1
#
_cell.length_a   1.000
_cell.length_b   1.000
_cell.length_c   1.000
_cell.angle_alpha   90.00
_cell.angle_beta   90.00
_cell.angle_gamma   90.00
#
_symmetry.space_group_name_H-M   'P 1'
#
loop_
_entity.id
_entity.type
_entity.pdbx_description
1 polymer ?
#
loop_
_entity_poly.entity_id
_entity_poly.type
_entity_poly.pdbx_seq_one_letter_code
_entity_poly.pdbx_strand_id
1 'polypeptide(L)' 'MVYSRFLTKNIVERALASELDNHLGYSKYVRNHSDNSRNSSYNKRLTTDQGGIDLDVPRDRSGIFEPMIVPKH' A
#
# COMPACT_ATOMS: atom_id res chain seq x y z
N MET A 1 17.24 10.33 -17.43
CA MET A 1 16.63 10.46 -16.09
C MET A 1 15.28 9.72 -16.05
N VAL A 2 15.30 8.38 -15.93
CA VAL A 2 14.09 7.53 -16.02
C VAL A 2 13.83 6.73 -14.74
N TYR A 3 14.83 6.58 -13.86
CA TYR A 3 14.74 5.74 -12.66
C TYR A 3 14.02 6.37 -11.46
N SER A 4 13.88 7.70 -11.42
CA SER A 4 13.29 8.40 -10.27
C SER A 4 11.86 7.91 -9.96
N ARG A 5 10.97 7.87 -10.96
CA ARG A 5 9.59 7.38 -10.78
C ARG A 5 9.50 5.91 -10.35
N PHE A 6 10.38 5.06 -10.88
CA PHE A 6 10.41 3.65 -10.49
C PHE A 6 10.82 3.49 -9.03
N LEU A 7 11.83 4.23 -8.58
CA LEU A 7 12.27 4.21 -7.18
C LEU A 7 11.17 4.75 -6.26
N THR A 8 10.55 5.88 -6.61
CA THR A 8 9.44 6.45 -5.84
C THR A 8 8.27 5.45 -5.73
N LYS A 9 7.88 4.83 -6.85
CA LYS A 9 6.86 3.76 -6.85
C LYS A 9 7.19 2.66 -5.83
N ASN A 10 8.38 2.06 -5.95
CA ASN A 10 8.77 0.93 -5.10
C ASN A 10 8.86 1.31 -3.61
N ILE A 11 9.35 2.52 -3.32
CA ILE A 11 9.44 3.03 -1.94
C ILE A 11 8.04 3.21 -1.35
N VAL A 12 7.14 3.85 -2.10
CA VAL A 12 5.76 4.10 -1.65
C VAL A 12 5.01 2.78 -1.45
N GLU A 13 5.08 1.83 -2.39
CA GLU A 13 4.41 0.54 -2.27
C GLU A 13 4.92 -0.29 -1.09
N ARG A 14 6.23 -0.29 -0.83
CA ARG A 14 6.80 -0.97 0.35
C ARG A 14 6.36 -0.31 1.65
N ALA A 15 6.33 1.02 1.69
CA ALA A 15 5.92 1.74 2.88
C ALA A 15 4.43 1.49 3.18
N LEU A 16 3.56 1.51 2.16
CA LEU A 16 2.14 1.13 2.30
C LEU A 16 1.96 -0.33 2.75
N ALA A 17 2.79 -1.25 2.25
CA ALA A 17 2.75 -2.64 2.70
C ALA A 17 3.14 -2.76 4.18
N SER A 18 4.12 -1.98 4.64
CA SER A 18 4.51 -1.92 6.05
C SER A 18 3.41 -1.31 6.93
N GLU A 19 2.70 -0.28 6.44
CA GLU A 19 1.55 0.27 7.15
C GLU A 19 0.44 -0.78 7.33
N LEU A 20 0.15 -1.55 6.28
CA LEU A 20 -0.86 -2.60 6.37
C LEU A 20 -0.45 -3.73 7.33
N ASP A 21 0.83 -4.10 7.35
CA ASP A 21 1.34 -5.10 8.31
C ASP A 21 1.21 -4.59 9.75
N ASN A 22 1.50 -3.31 10.00
CA ASN A 22 1.31 -2.68 11.30
C ASN A 22 -0.19 -2.61 11.69
N HIS A 23 -1.06 -2.27 10.74
CA HIS A 23 -2.51 -2.21 10.96
C HIS A 23 -3.12 -3.58 11.30
N LEU A 24 -2.68 -4.63 10.60
CA LEU A 24 -3.14 -6.00 10.85
C LEU A 24 -2.44 -6.66 12.04
N GLY A 25 -1.27 -6.17 12.43
CA GLY A 25 -0.46 -6.72 13.52
C GLY A 25 0.37 -7.95 13.14
N TYR A 26 0.49 -8.27 11.85
CA TYR A 26 1.26 -9.41 11.38
C TYR A 26 1.76 -9.22 9.93
N SER A 27 2.90 -9.85 9.62
CA SER A 27 3.48 -9.78 8.29
C SER A 27 2.76 -10.68 7.27
N LYS A 28 2.94 -10.37 5.99
CA LYS A 28 2.39 -11.17 4.89
C LYS A 28 2.68 -12.68 5.06
N TYR A 29 1.65 -13.50 4.89
CA TYR A 29 1.66 -14.97 5.01
C TYR A 29 1.79 -15.56 6.43
N VAL A 30 1.91 -14.73 7.46
CA VAL A 30 1.82 -15.21 8.85
C VAL A 30 0.37 -15.61 9.14
N ARG A 31 0.18 -16.78 9.75
CA ARG A 31 -1.14 -17.22 10.21
C ARG A 31 -1.53 -16.38 11.44
N ASN A 32 -2.71 -15.78 11.38
CA ASN A 32 -3.29 -15.06 12.50
C ASN A 32 -4.75 -15.52 12.71
N HIS A 33 -5.24 -15.37 13.94
CA HIS A 33 -6.63 -15.66 14.33
C HIS A 33 -7.52 -14.40 14.28
N SER A 34 -7.08 -13.32 13.62
CA SER A 34 -7.89 -12.11 13.48
C SER A 34 -9.02 -12.28 12.46
N ASP A 35 -10.16 -11.64 12.72
CA ASP A 35 -11.28 -11.58 11.79
C ASP A 35 -10.97 -10.76 10.52
N ASN A 36 -9.94 -9.89 10.59
CA ASN A 36 -9.46 -9.12 9.45
C ASN A 36 -8.23 -9.77 8.80
N SER A 37 -8.06 -9.54 7.50
CA SER A 37 -6.93 -10.07 6.73
C SER A 37 -6.56 -9.20 5.53
N ARG A 38 -5.37 -9.39 4.95
CA ARG A 38 -4.99 -8.73 3.69
C ARG A 38 -5.92 -9.19 2.55
N ASN A 39 -6.40 -8.25 1.74
CA ASN A 39 -7.35 -8.49 0.64
C ASN A 39 -6.85 -7.93 -0.69
N SER A 40 -5.74 -8.49 -1.18
CA SER A 40 -5.06 -8.04 -2.40
C SER A 40 -4.72 -6.53 -2.39
N SER A 41 -4.41 -5.98 -3.56
CA SER A 41 -4.21 -4.54 -3.79
C SER A 41 -5.20 -4.00 -4.82
N TYR A 42 -5.35 -2.67 -4.84
CA TYR A 42 -6.06 -1.95 -5.90
C TYR A 42 -5.13 -0.92 -6.54
N ASN A 43 -5.41 -0.56 -7.79
CA ASN A 43 -4.61 0.41 -8.51
C ASN A 43 -5.04 1.85 -8.16
N LYS A 44 -4.08 2.72 -7.81
CA LYS A 44 -4.27 4.18 -7.68
C LYS A 44 -3.19 4.90 -8.47
N ARG A 45 -3.60 5.88 -9.28
CA ARG A 45 -2.67 6.75 -10.00
C ARG A 45 -2.34 7.99 -9.16
N LEU A 46 -1.07 8.11 -8.77
CA LEU A 46 -0.54 9.27 -8.05
C LEU A 46 0.01 10.29 -9.05
N THR A 47 -0.51 11.51 -9.02
CA THR A 47 0.02 12.62 -9.82
C THR A 47 1.15 13.28 -9.04
N THR A 48 2.34 13.31 -9.62
CA THR A 48 3.51 14.00 -9.05
C THR A 48 4.07 15.00 -10.06
N ASP A 49 4.94 15.90 -9.61
CA ASP A 49 5.62 16.87 -10.48
C ASP A 49 6.45 16.20 -11.60
N GLN A 50 6.82 14.94 -11.39
CA GLN A 50 7.59 14.12 -12.33
C GLN A 50 6.70 13.30 -13.28
N GLY A 51 5.37 13.47 -13.20
CA GLY A 51 4.34 12.74 -13.94
C GLY A 51 3.48 11.82 -13.09
N GLY A 52 2.56 11.10 -13.72
CA GLY A 52 1.72 10.10 -13.07
C GLY A 52 2.48 8.81 -12.76
N ILE A 53 2.25 8.25 -11.57
CA ILE A 53 2.80 6.99 -11.09
C ILE A 53 1.63 6.06 -10.74
N ASP A 54 1.57 4.88 -11.36
CA ASP A 54 0.57 3.86 -11.02
C ASP A 54 1.08 3.03 -9.84
N LEU A 55 0.34 3.06 -8.74
CA LEU A 55 0.63 2.38 -7.48
C LEU A 55 -0.35 1.23 -7.24
N ASP A 56 0.15 0.13 -6.71
CA ASP A 56 -0.65 -0.97 -6.19
C ASP A 56 -0.80 -0.83 -4.67
N VAL A 57 -1.92 -0.24 -4.25
CA VAL A 57 -2.19 0.06 -2.83
C VAL A 57 -2.79 -1.18 -2.15
N PRO A 58 -2.15 -1.70 -1.09
CA PRO A 58 -2.64 -2.87 -0.38
C PRO A 58 -3.85 -2.49 0.50
N ARG A 59 -4.78 -3.43 0.69
CA ARG A 59 -5.98 -3.20 1.51
C ARG A 59 -6.27 -4.39 2.43
N ASP A 60 -7.08 -4.13 3.45
CA ASP A 60 -7.62 -5.15 4.33
C ASP A 60 -8.97 -5.67 3.85
N ARG A 61 -9.44 -6.77 4.45
CA ARG A 61 -10.69 -7.45 4.11
C ARG A 61 -11.90 -6.73 4.70
N SER A 62 -11.75 -6.19 5.90
CA SER A 62 -12.81 -5.46 6.60
C SER A 62 -12.99 -4.03 6.09
N GLY A 63 -12.04 -3.49 5.32
CA GLY A 63 -12.10 -2.16 4.72
C GLY A 63 -11.79 -1.01 5.67
N ILE A 64 -11.28 -1.32 6.87
CA ILE A 64 -11.01 -0.36 7.94
C ILE A 64 -9.59 0.21 7.89
N PHE A 65 -8.73 -0.31 7.00
CA PHE A 65 -7.37 0.21 6.84
C PHE A 65 -7.40 1.61 6.21
N GLU A 66 -6.85 2.61 6.90
CA GLU A 66 -6.68 3.98 6.42
C GLU A 66 -5.17 4.29 6.24
N PRO A 67 -4.63 4.19 5.01
CA PRO A 67 -3.22 4.49 4.75
C PRO A 67 -2.89 5.96 5.01
N MET A 68 -1.74 6.23 5.65
CA MET A 68 -1.32 7.59 5.99
C MET A 68 -0.46 8.22 4.90
N ILE A 69 0.42 7.44 4.27
CA ILE A 69 1.32 7.94 3.21
C ILE A 69 0.55 8.37 1.97
N VAL A 70 -0.43 7.58 1.54
CA VAL A 70 -1.30 7.88 0.40
C VAL A 70 -2.74 7.76 0.87
N PRO A 71 -3.42 8.89 1.20
CA PRO A 71 -4.81 8.87 1.62
C PRO A 71 -5.72 8.16 0.62
N LYS A 72 -6.83 7.58 1.08
CA LYS A 72 -7.79 6.89 0.20
C LYS A 72 -8.33 7.80 -0.90
N HIS A 73 -8.69 9.03 -0.54
CA HIS A 73 -9.21 10.05 -1.44
C HIS A 73 -8.10 11.03 -1.78
#